data_AF-A0A9Q3WP99-F1
#
_entry.id   AF-A0A9Q3WP99-F1
#
_cell.length_a   1.000
_cell.length_b   1.000
_cell.length_c   1.000
_cell.angle_alpha   90.00
_cell.angle_beta   90.00
_cell.angle_gamma   90.00
#
_symmetry.space_group_name_H-M   'P 1'
#
loop_
_entity.id
_entity.type
_entity.pdbx_description
1 polymer ?
#
loop_
_entity_poly.entity_id
_entity_poly.type
_entity_poly.pdbx_seq_one_letter_code
_entity_poly.pdbx_strand_id
1 'polypeptide(L)'
;MRMFLVALLLALTGLPAAAQDAVYLIRHAEKELSGADPALTPEGRQRALAWAEMLRHAGLDAIITSDALRTRQTGGIIADALGLEASALPREDIAGLLDVLEFDHEADTVLIVGHAETIPRILAKLGLSEDMSIDQSAFANLFVVLRPASDDPVHLHLQMP
;
A
#
# COMPACT_ATOMS: atom_id res chain seq x y z
N MET A 1 14.83 41.78 -46.73
CA MET A 1 13.81 42.50 -45.93
C MET A 1 12.60 41.61 -45.81
N ARG A 2 12.20 41.27 -44.56
CA ARG A 2 10.96 40.57 -44.14
C ARG A 2 10.95 39.07 -44.49
N MET A 3 10.67 38.13 -43.60
CA MET A 3 10.03 38.18 -42.29
C MET A 3 10.48 36.92 -41.52
N PHE A 4 10.86 37.08 -40.26
CA PHE A 4 11.00 36.00 -39.30
C PHE A 4 9.65 35.26 -39.19
N LEU A 5 9.61 33.96 -39.50
CA LEU A 5 8.50 33.09 -39.09
C LEU A 5 9.03 32.04 -38.12
N VAL A 6 9.07 32.48 -36.85
CA VAL A 6 8.63 31.75 -35.67
C VAL A 6 8.89 30.25 -35.70
N ALA A 7 10.09 29.89 -35.23
CA ALA A 7 10.27 28.67 -34.46
C ALA A 7 9.42 28.79 -33.18
N LEU A 8 8.22 28.20 -33.18
CA LEU A 8 7.53 27.88 -31.94
C LEU A 8 7.52 26.36 -31.82
N LEU A 9 8.47 25.91 -31.02
CA LEU A 9 8.62 24.59 -30.43
C LEU A 9 7.24 24.07 -29.96
N LEU A 10 6.56 23.26 -30.77
CA LEU A 10 5.57 22.31 -30.24
C LEU A 10 6.33 21.05 -29.83
N ALA A 11 7.25 21.20 -28.87
CA ALA A 11 7.48 20.11 -27.94
C ALA A 11 6.24 20.08 -27.06
N LEU A 12 5.19 19.42 -27.53
CA LEU A 12 4.14 18.91 -26.65
C LEU A 12 4.85 17.85 -25.79
N THR A 13 5.51 18.30 -24.73
CA THR A 13 5.91 17.44 -23.64
C THR A 13 4.61 16.87 -23.13
N GLY A 14 4.35 15.59 -23.42
CA GLY A 14 3.33 14.86 -22.70
C GLY A 14 3.70 14.98 -21.23
N LEU A 15 2.94 15.80 -20.50
CA LEU A 15 3.03 15.78 -19.05
C LEU A 15 2.62 14.35 -18.68
N PRO A 16 3.49 13.55 -18.04
CA PRO A 16 2.96 12.36 -17.40
C PRO A 16 1.93 12.90 -16.42
N ALA A 17 0.67 12.46 -16.57
CA ALA A 17 -0.28 12.60 -15.49
C ALA A 17 0.27 11.65 -14.41
N ALA A 18 1.10 12.16 -13.51
CA ALA A 18 1.48 11.45 -12.32
C ALA A 18 0.22 11.38 -11.46
N ALA A 19 -0.55 10.32 -11.67
CA ALA A 19 -1.60 9.91 -10.76
C ALA A 19 -0.92 9.18 -9.59
N GLN A 20 -1.53 9.17 -8.42
CA GLN A 20 -1.07 8.26 -7.39
C GLN A 20 -1.33 6.82 -7.86
N ASP A 21 -0.26 6.09 -8.19
CA ASP A 21 -0.36 4.91 -9.02
C ASP A 21 -1.21 3.80 -8.37
N ALA A 22 -0.93 3.46 -7.10
CA ALA A 22 -1.71 2.48 -6.34
C ALA A 22 -1.39 2.46 -4.83
N VAL A 23 -2.40 2.16 -4.02
CA VAL A 23 -2.23 1.77 -2.60
C VAL A 23 -2.61 0.30 -2.45
N TYR A 24 -1.64 -0.51 -2.03
CA TYR A 24 -1.81 -1.93 -1.71
C TYR A 24 -2.05 -2.07 -0.22
N LEU A 25 -3.00 -2.90 0.19
CA LEU A 25 -3.26 -3.18 1.60
C LEU A 25 -3.30 -4.68 1.83
N ILE A 26 -2.52 -5.12 2.81
CA ILE A 26 -2.55 -6.49 3.33
C ILE A 26 -2.69 -6.46 4.85
N ARG A 27 -3.21 -7.54 5.40
CA ARG A 27 -3.11 -7.80 6.84
C ARG A 27 -1.72 -8.34 7.15
N HIS A 28 -1.22 -8.07 8.36
CA HIS A 28 -0.07 -8.81 8.90
C HIS A 28 -0.23 -10.33 8.73
N ALA A 29 0.87 -11.06 8.60
CA ALA A 29 0.86 -12.52 8.52
C ALA A 29 0.58 -13.19 9.88
N GLU A 30 0.50 -14.52 9.89
CA GLU A 30 0.22 -15.34 11.07
C GLU A 30 1.16 -15.02 12.22
N LYS A 31 0.58 -14.91 13.41
CA LYS A 31 1.27 -14.51 14.63
C LYS A 31 1.04 -15.49 15.75
N GLU A 32 1.94 -15.49 16.72
CA GLU A 32 1.83 -16.28 17.94
C GLU A 32 0.50 -15.97 18.65
N LEU A 33 -0.04 -16.99 19.31
CA LEU A 33 -1.32 -16.88 20.02
C LEU A 33 -1.16 -16.17 21.38
N SER A 34 0.05 -16.15 21.93
CA SER A 34 0.36 -15.59 23.26
C SER A 34 1.42 -14.49 23.19
N GLY A 35 1.49 -13.68 24.25
CA GLY A 35 2.34 -12.50 24.33
C GLY A 35 1.55 -11.20 24.20
N ALA A 36 2.07 -10.12 24.80
CA ALA A 36 1.42 -8.81 24.78
C ALA A 36 1.45 -8.16 23.39
N ASP A 37 2.57 -8.28 22.68
CA ASP A 37 2.72 -7.91 21.27
C ASP A 37 3.33 -9.09 20.51
N PRO A 38 2.50 -10.10 20.14
CA PRO A 38 2.97 -11.37 19.60
C PRO A 38 3.69 -11.21 18.27
N ALA A 39 4.83 -11.91 18.14
CA ALA A 39 5.62 -12.00 16.92
C ALA A 39 4.94 -12.90 15.86
N LEU A 40 5.47 -12.88 14.63
CA LEU A 40 5.08 -13.83 13.58
C LEU A 40 5.49 -15.26 13.94
N THR A 41 4.61 -16.21 13.60
CA THR A 41 4.95 -17.64 13.61
C THR A 41 5.89 -17.98 12.44
N PRO A 42 6.49 -19.18 12.40
CA PRO A 42 7.23 -19.63 11.22
C PRO A 42 6.41 -19.58 9.93
N GLU A 43 5.14 -19.97 9.99
CA GLU A 43 4.20 -19.91 8.86
C GLU A 43 3.96 -18.46 8.43
N GLY A 44 3.78 -17.55 9.39
CA GLY A 44 3.60 -16.13 9.10
C GLY A 44 4.82 -15.50 8.41
N ARG A 45 6.03 -15.91 8.79
CA ARG A 45 7.26 -15.48 8.09
C ARG A 45 7.30 -15.99 6.65
N GLN A 46 6.89 -17.24 6.42
CA GLN A 46 6.80 -17.76 5.05
C GLN A 46 5.74 -17.03 4.23
N ARG A 47 4.60 -16.67 4.82
CA ARG A 47 3.59 -15.86 4.14
C ARG A 47 4.12 -14.46 3.79
N ALA A 48 4.86 -13.82 4.68
CA ALA A 48 5.47 -12.53 4.39
C ALA A 48 6.46 -12.62 3.21
N LEU A 49 7.24 -13.69 3.11
CA LEU A 49 8.09 -13.96 1.95
C LEU A 49 7.28 -14.22 0.68
N ALA A 50 6.15 -14.93 0.78
CA ALA A 50 5.25 -15.15 -0.35
C ALA A 50 4.62 -13.85 -0.86
N TRP A 51 4.29 -12.92 0.05
CA TRP A 51 3.87 -11.57 -0.31
C TRP A 51 4.97 -10.80 -1.05
N ALA A 52 6.21 -10.86 -0.57
CA ALA A 52 7.33 -10.23 -1.26
C ALA A 52 7.47 -10.77 -2.70
N GLU A 53 7.40 -12.08 -2.88
CA GLU A 53 7.48 -12.71 -4.20
C GLU A 53 6.33 -12.30 -5.12
N MET A 54 5.11 -12.19 -4.59
CA MET A 54 3.93 -11.75 -5.33
C MET A 54 4.01 -10.27 -5.73
N LEU A 55 4.54 -9.42 -4.85
CA LEU A 55 4.58 -7.97 -5.03
C LEU A 55 5.89 -7.47 -5.67
N ARG A 56 6.85 -8.34 -5.97
CA ARG A 56 8.18 -7.96 -6.51
C ARG A 56 8.16 -7.15 -7.81
N HIS A 57 7.07 -7.23 -8.56
CA HIS A 57 6.87 -6.51 -9.82
C HIS A 57 5.73 -5.49 -9.74
N ALA A 58 5.18 -5.25 -8.54
CA ALA A 58 4.15 -4.25 -8.32
C ALA A 58 4.70 -2.81 -8.37
N GLY A 59 6.02 -2.65 -8.38
CA GLY A 59 6.66 -1.33 -8.40
C GLY A 59 6.51 -0.58 -7.08
N LEU A 60 6.50 -1.28 -5.95
CA LEU A 60 6.39 -0.64 -4.63
C LEU A 60 7.57 0.31 -4.38
N ASP A 61 7.28 1.53 -3.95
CA ASP A 61 8.26 2.55 -3.58
C ASP A 61 8.43 2.63 -2.05
N ALA A 62 7.36 2.36 -1.29
CA ALA A 62 7.35 2.44 0.16
C ALA A 62 6.47 1.39 0.83
N ILE A 63 6.82 1.04 2.07
CA ILE A 63 6.02 0.17 2.93
C ILE A 63 5.70 0.91 4.23
N ILE A 64 4.41 0.98 4.57
CA ILE A 64 3.92 1.58 5.82
C ILE A 64 3.26 0.48 6.65
N THR A 65 3.63 0.39 7.92
CA THR A 65 3.04 -0.60 8.85
C THR A 65 2.39 0.10 10.03
N SER A 66 1.47 -0.59 10.70
CA SER A 66 1.16 -0.21 12.08
C SER A 66 2.37 -0.50 13.01
N ASP A 67 2.38 0.11 14.19
CA ASP A 67 3.35 -0.10 15.27
C ASP A 67 3.20 -1.42 16.05
N ALA A 68 2.44 -2.40 15.55
CA ALA A 68 2.43 -3.73 16.16
C ALA A 68 3.66 -4.55 15.70
N LEU A 69 4.19 -5.42 16.55
CA LEU A 69 5.36 -6.23 16.19
C LEU A 69 5.11 -7.07 14.94
N ARG A 70 3.94 -7.72 14.86
CA ARG A 70 3.56 -8.55 13.70
C ARG A 70 3.44 -7.78 12.38
N THR A 71 2.96 -6.53 12.39
CA THR A 71 2.86 -5.70 11.18
C THR A 71 4.25 -5.26 10.76
N ARG A 72 5.07 -4.79 11.71
CA ARG A 72 6.48 -4.44 11.46
C ARG A 72 7.29 -5.63 10.93
N GLN A 73 7.11 -6.82 11.49
CA GLN A 73 7.81 -8.02 11.02
C GLN A 73 7.34 -8.45 9.63
N THR A 74 6.04 -8.37 9.34
CA THR A 74 5.52 -8.69 8.00
C THR A 74 6.06 -7.69 6.98
N GLY A 75 5.91 -6.39 7.25
CA GLY A 75 6.41 -5.33 6.36
C GLY A 75 7.92 -5.33 6.22
N GLY A 76 8.66 -5.56 7.31
CA GLY A 76 10.12 -5.64 7.31
C GLY A 76 10.65 -6.80 6.46
N ILE A 77 10.04 -7.99 6.54
CA ILE A 77 10.42 -9.12 5.67
C ILE A 77 10.20 -8.78 4.19
N ILE A 78 9.12 -8.08 3.86
CA ILE A 78 8.82 -7.67 2.49
C ILE A 78 9.82 -6.58 2.04
N ALA A 79 10.07 -5.58 2.89
CA ALA A 79 11.01 -4.49 2.65
C ALA A 79 12.41 -5.03 2.36
N ASP A 80 12.92 -5.91 3.23
CA ASP A 80 14.23 -6.54 3.09
C ASP A 80 14.36 -7.33 1.77
N ALA A 81 13.31 -8.07 1.40
CA ALA A 81 13.29 -8.87 0.18
C ALA A 81 13.23 -8.02 -1.10
N LEU A 82 12.62 -6.83 -1.03
CA LEU A 82 12.45 -5.92 -2.17
C LEU A 82 13.49 -4.79 -2.20
N GLY A 83 14.32 -4.64 -1.17
CA GLY A 83 15.30 -3.56 -1.04
C GLY A 83 14.65 -2.19 -0.79
N LEU A 84 13.54 -2.18 -0.04
CA LEU A 84 12.77 -0.98 0.32
C LEU A 84 12.92 -0.64 1.79
N GLU A 85 12.48 0.56 2.17
CA GLU A 85 12.35 0.97 3.55
C GLU A 85 10.92 0.76 4.06
N ALA A 86 10.79 0.44 5.36
CA ALA A 86 9.50 0.33 6.03
C ALA A 86 9.38 1.35 7.17
N SER A 87 8.31 2.15 7.15
CA SER A 87 7.99 3.11 8.22
C SER A 87 6.79 2.61 9.05
N ALA A 88 6.75 2.98 10.33
CA ALA A 88 5.68 2.56 11.23
C ALA A 88 4.92 3.78 11.77
N LEU A 89 3.59 3.67 11.76
CA LEU A 89 2.68 4.63 12.36
C LEU A 89 1.85 3.98 13.48
N PRO A 90 1.39 4.73 14.49
CA PRO A 90 0.49 4.20 15.51
C PRO A 90 -0.75 3.56 14.89
N ARG A 91 -1.14 2.36 15.33
CA ARG A 91 -2.27 1.59 14.77
C ARG A 91 -3.58 2.39 14.60
N GLU A 92 -3.89 3.26 15.55
CA GLU A 92 -5.14 4.02 15.54
C GLU A 92 -5.06 5.34 14.75
N ASP A 93 -3.86 5.73 14.31
CA ASP A 93 -3.62 6.97 13.59
C ASP A 93 -3.88 6.83 12.08
N ILE A 94 -5.12 6.52 11.73
CA ILE A 94 -5.56 6.44 10.33
C ILE A 94 -5.48 7.82 9.67
N ALA A 95 -5.69 8.91 10.42
CA ALA A 95 -5.58 10.27 9.87
C ALA A 95 -4.14 10.57 9.44
N GLY A 96 -3.16 10.33 10.33
CA GLY A 96 -1.75 10.49 9.99
C GLY A 96 -1.29 9.58 8.85
N LEU A 97 -1.84 8.36 8.75
CA LEU A 97 -1.59 7.50 7.59
C LEU A 97 -2.07 8.15 6.27
N LEU A 98 -3.27 8.75 6.25
CA LEU A 98 -3.78 9.42 5.06
C LEU A 98 -2.95 10.66 4.72
N ASP A 99 -2.54 11.44 5.73
CA ASP A 99 -1.67 12.60 5.55
C ASP A 99 -0.33 12.18 4.92
N VAL A 100 0.30 11.11 5.42
CA VAL A 100 1.54 10.56 4.86
C VAL A 100 1.34 10.10 3.41
N LEU A 101 0.22 9.45 3.09
CA LEU A 101 -0.10 9.05 1.71
C LEU A 101 -0.34 10.23 0.76
N GLU A 102 -0.85 11.35 1.27
CA GLU A 102 -1.18 12.55 0.49
C GLU A 102 0.03 13.47 0.30
N PHE A 103 0.85 13.66 1.33
CA PHE A 103 1.91 14.67 1.33
C PHE A 103 3.31 14.11 1.10
N ASP A 104 3.59 12.89 1.56
CA ASP A 104 4.92 12.28 1.48
C ASP A 104 5.02 11.26 0.33
N HIS A 105 3.88 10.67 -0.06
CA HIS A 105 3.80 9.56 -1.01
C HIS A 105 2.76 9.79 -2.13
N GLU A 106 2.51 11.04 -2.53
CA GLU A 106 1.50 11.42 -3.54
C GLU A 106 1.67 10.67 -4.88
N ALA A 107 2.91 10.42 -5.30
CA ALA A 107 3.23 9.77 -6.57
C ALA A 107 3.78 8.34 -6.40
N ASP A 108 3.78 7.81 -5.18
CA ASP A 108 4.40 6.54 -4.86
C ASP A 108 3.36 5.40 -4.87
N THR A 109 3.83 4.20 -5.23
CA THR A 109 3.11 2.96 -5.02
C THR A 109 3.41 2.43 -3.63
N VAL A 110 2.42 2.45 -2.74
CA VAL A 110 2.62 2.16 -1.31
C VAL A 110 1.97 0.85 -0.90
N LEU A 111 2.70 0.02 -0.15
CA LEU A 111 2.12 -1.11 0.58
C LEU A 111 1.83 -0.76 2.04
N ILE A 112 0.59 -0.95 2.46
CA ILE A 112 0.15 -0.80 3.85
C ILE A 112 -0.04 -2.18 4.48
N VAL A 113 0.65 -2.42 5.60
CA VAL A 113 0.49 -3.63 6.41
C VAL A 113 -0.28 -3.31 7.68
N GLY A 114 -1.56 -3.70 7.68
CA GLY A 114 -2.53 -3.38 8.72
C GLY A 114 -3.12 -4.61 9.42
N HIS A 115 -4.36 -4.43 9.90
CA HIS A 115 -5.11 -5.44 10.64
C HIS A 115 -6.49 -5.65 10.00
N ALA A 116 -7.12 -6.80 10.27
CA ALA A 116 -8.46 -7.08 9.77
C ALA A 116 -9.48 -5.98 10.17
N GLU A 117 -9.28 -5.31 11.31
CA GLU A 117 -10.19 -4.25 11.79
C GLU A 117 -9.85 -2.86 11.23
N THR A 118 -8.59 -2.61 10.86
CA THR A 118 -8.18 -1.28 10.37
C THR A 118 -8.25 -1.17 8.86
N ILE A 119 -8.04 -2.26 8.13
CA ILE A 119 -8.08 -2.27 6.66
C ILE A 119 -9.43 -1.75 6.12
N PRO A 120 -10.61 -2.21 6.57
CA PRO A 120 -11.88 -1.68 6.07
C PRO A 120 -12.05 -0.18 6.34
N ARG A 121 -11.56 0.31 7.48
CA ARG A 121 -11.60 1.74 7.83
C ARG A 121 -10.70 2.57 6.91
N ILE A 122 -9.52 2.06 6.57
CA ILE A 122 -8.59 2.73 5.64
C ILE A 122 -9.21 2.75 4.24
N LEU A 123 -9.71 1.61 3.75
CA LEU A 123 -10.40 1.51 2.45
C LEU A 123 -11.57 2.50 2.35
N ALA A 124 -12.38 2.62 3.41
CA ALA A 124 -13.47 3.58 3.44
C ALA A 124 -13.01 5.04 3.30
N LYS A 125 -11.86 5.38 3.91
CA LYS A 125 -11.26 6.71 3.77
C LYS A 125 -10.64 6.96 2.41
N LEU A 126 -10.21 5.90 1.72
CA LEU A 126 -9.72 5.94 0.34
C LEU A 126 -10.86 5.93 -0.70
N GLY A 127 -12.12 6.05 -0.27
CA GLY A 127 -13.28 6.23 -1.15
C GLY A 127 -14.12 4.98 -1.40
N LEU A 128 -13.79 3.84 -0.77
CA LEU A 128 -14.62 2.64 -0.91
C LEU A 128 -15.86 2.76 -0.02
N SER A 129 -17.04 2.75 -0.63
CA SER A 129 -18.32 2.94 0.09
C SER A 129 -18.96 1.63 0.57
N GLU A 130 -18.30 0.48 0.37
CA GLU A 130 -18.84 -0.83 0.72
C GLU A 130 -18.54 -1.20 2.17
N ASP A 131 -19.53 -1.76 2.85
CA ASP A 131 -19.39 -2.28 4.21
C ASP A 131 -18.63 -3.62 4.15
N MET A 132 -17.32 -3.56 4.34
CA MET A 132 -16.41 -4.70 4.25
C MET A 132 -16.04 -5.23 5.64
N SER A 133 -16.19 -6.54 5.82
CA SER A 133 -15.66 -7.25 6.99
C SER A 133 -14.64 -8.29 6.55
N ILE A 134 -13.50 -8.35 7.25
CA ILE A 134 -12.43 -9.31 6.98
C ILE A 134 -12.38 -10.29 8.14
N ASP A 135 -12.48 -11.58 7.83
CA ASP A 135 -12.37 -12.63 8.85
C ASP A 135 -10.97 -12.67 9.48
N GLN A 136 -10.91 -12.92 10.79
CA GLN A 136 -9.67 -12.96 11.56
C GLN A 136 -8.74 -14.12 11.20
N SER A 137 -9.18 -15.09 10.41
CA SER A 137 -8.35 -16.15 9.84
C SER A 137 -7.91 -15.85 8.39
N ALA A 138 -8.45 -14.81 7.75
CA ALA A 138 -8.19 -14.50 6.35
C ALA A 138 -6.93 -13.64 6.18
N PHE A 139 -5.76 -14.26 6.30
CA PHE A 139 -4.43 -13.62 6.19
C PHE A 139 -3.97 -13.36 4.75
N ALA A 140 -4.69 -13.90 3.76
CA ALA A 140 -4.26 -13.98 2.36
C ALA A 140 -4.95 -12.95 1.45
N ASN A 141 -5.59 -11.93 2.03
CA ASN A 141 -6.27 -10.88 1.27
C ASN A 141 -5.29 -9.79 0.85
N LEU A 142 -5.38 -9.41 -0.44
CA LEU A 142 -4.78 -8.21 -0.98
C LEU A 142 -5.88 -7.30 -1.51
N PHE A 143 -5.85 -6.05 -1.06
CA PHE A 143 -6.68 -4.97 -1.59
C PHE A 143 -5.79 -4.01 -2.35
N VAL A 144 -6.22 -3.57 -3.53
CA VAL A 144 -5.52 -2.57 -4.33
C VAL A 144 -6.49 -1.45 -4.61
N VAL A 145 -6.12 -0.23 -4.21
CA VAL A 145 -6.86 0.99 -4.52
C VAL A 145 -6.04 1.78 -5.54
N LEU A 146 -6.57 1.88 -6.75
CA LEU A 146 -6.01 2.73 -7.80
C LEU A 146 -6.67 4.10 -7.68
N ARG A 147 -5.88 5.18 -7.78
CA ARG A 147 -6.40 6.55 -7.81
C ARG A 147 -6.23 7.13 -9.22
N PRO A 148 -7.21 6.94 -10.13
CA PRO A 148 -7.16 7.62 -11.42
C PRO A 148 -7.25 9.14 -11.21
N ALA A 149 -6.49 9.91 -11.99
CA ALA A 149 -6.42 11.37 -11.88
C ALA A 149 -7.74 12.13 -12.14
N SER A 150 -8.84 11.45 -12.51
CA SER A 150 -10.10 12.11 -12.86
C SER A 150 -11.37 11.25 -12.64
N ASP A 151 -11.28 10.06 -12.05
CA ASP A 151 -12.41 9.12 -11.91
C ASP A 151 -12.51 8.57 -10.49
N ASP A 152 -13.64 7.93 -10.18
CA ASP A 152 -13.84 7.20 -8.92
C ASP A 152 -12.71 6.17 -8.70
N PRO A 153 -12.25 5.96 -7.45
CA PRO A 153 -11.18 5.01 -7.18
C PRO A 153 -11.59 3.60 -7.62
N VAL A 154 -10.68 2.92 -8.33
CA VAL A 154 -10.87 1.53 -8.74
C VAL A 154 -10.29 0.63 -7.68
N HIS A 155 -11.08 -0.36 -7.25
CA HIS A 155 -10.67 -1.31 -6.24
C HIS A 155 -10.59 -2.73 -6.79
N LEU A 156 -9.52 -3.44 -6.45
CA LEU A 156 -9.34 -4.87 -6.68
C LEU A 156 -9.17 -5.60 -5.35
N HIS A 157 -9.97 -6.64 -5.12
CA HIS A 157 -9.78 -7.57 -3.99
C HIS A 157 -9.36 -8.92 -4.52
N LEU A 158 -8.16 -9.35 -4.16
CA LEU A 158 -7.57 -10.62 -4.52
C LEU A 158 -7.34 -11.46 -3.26
N GLN A 159 -7.47 -12.77 -3.39
CA GLN A 159 -7.10 -13.72 -2.34
C GLN A 159 -6.00 -14.62 -2.87
N MET A 160 -4.89 -14.70 -2.14
CA MET A 160 -3.84 -15.66 -2.46
C MET A 160 -4.33 -17.10 -2.25
N PRO A 161 -3.86 -18.05 -3.08
CA PRO A 161 -4.13 -19.47 -2.89
C PRO A 161 -3.55 -20.01 -1.57
#